data_AF-A0AA43KRL5-F1
#
_entry.id   AF-A0AA43KRL5-F1
#
_cell.length_a   1.000
_cell.length_b   1.000
_cell.length_c   1.000
_cell.angle_alpha   90.00
_cell.angle_beta   90.00
_cell.angle_gamma   90.00
#
_symmetry.space_group_name_H-M   'P 1'
#
loop_
_entity.id
_entity.type
_entity.pdbx_description
1 polymer ?
#
loop_
_entity_poly.entity_id
_entity_poly.type
_entity_poly.pdbx_seq_one_letter_code
_entity_poly.pdbx_strand_id
1 'polypeptide(L)'
;MSKLMQHFPRRIRVLAVALLAAALPAAAQAAVQSLACGLWSEEADGTWDALRYVDGATGATESRDTYQWTSKQVSFGTGASFSWNLIYHWPRDATRQKTVPERDVVVGMEFRFNAKEIGQPLKDPGHTWIHLYRFADPARRFSVHSTSLTNTMDWTRLQDGSLYGRALLSLDTVLAFGTNLDALVWNIRRGPDPLGVTQSEFAGALPVSAMRGKMARVPQLRVALDRKAANFRSECKAPIMMGQ
;
A
#
# COMPACT_ATOMS: atom_id res chain seq x y z
N MET A 1 73.54 46.32 -20.46
CA MET A 1 74.53 45.26 -20.16
C MET A 1 73.73 44.01 -19.79
N SER A 2 73.24 43.15 -20.69
CA SER A 2 73.85 42.25 -21.69
C SER A 2 74.79 41.18 -21.13
N LYS A 3 74.28 39.93 -21.03
CA LYS A 3 74.84 38.65 -21.55
C LYS A 3 73.89 37.50 -21.16
N LEU A 4 73.12 36.94 -22.10
CA LEU A 4 73.35 35.71 -22.91
C LEU A 4 73.51 34.43 -22.07
N MET A 5 72.51 33.54 -22.02
CA MET A 5 72.23 32.38 -22.92
C MET A 5 73.24 31.23 -22.84
N GLN A 6 72.73 30.01 -22.58
CA GLN A 6 73.10 28.70 -23.18
C GLN A 6 72.21 27.60 -22.55
N HIS A 7 71.21 27.05 -23.25
CA HIS A 7 71.22 25.89 -24.17
C HIS A 7 71.00 24.50 -23.49
N PHE A 8 69.91 23.84 -23.92
CA PHE A 8 69.46 22.47 -23.63
C PHE A 8 70.38 21.39 -24.27
N PRO A 9 70.32 20.11 -23.82
CA PRO A 9 69.62 19.11 -24.66
C PRO A 9 68.79 18.02 -23.91
N ARG A 10 68.10 17.24 -24.76
CA ARG A 10 67.03 16.24 -24.61
C ARG A 10 67.43 14.87 -24.00
N ARG A 11 66.42 14.25 -23.34
CA ARG A 11 66.07 12.79 -23.24
C ARG A 11 67.10 11.88 -22.49
N ILE A 12 66.71 11.09 -21.49
CA ILE A 12 66.10 9.74 -21.59
C ILE A 12 65.49 9.33 -20.22
N ARG A 13 64.36 8.60 -20.27
CA ARG A 13 63.59 7.99 -19.17
C ARG A 13 64.36 6.88 -18.45
N VAL A 14 64.21 6.76 -17.12
CA VAL A 14 64.01 5.45 -16.43
C VAL A 14 63.04 5.65 -15.25
N LEU A 15 62.09 4.72 -15.16
CA LEU A 15 60.98 4.60 -14.20
C LEU A 15 61.40 4.69 -12.72
N ALA A 16 60.57 5.39 -11.94
CA ALA A 16 60.28 5.02 -10.56
C ALA A 16 58.77 5.11 -10.35
N VAL A 17 58.08 3.98 -10.52
CA VAL A 17 56.72 3.77 -10.04
C VAL A 17 56.82 3.65 -8.52
N ALA A 18 56.67 4.77 -7.82
CA ALA A 18 56.47 4.77 -6.38
C ALA A 18 54.97 4.91 -6.13
N LEU A 19 54.38 3.84 -5.61
CA LEU A 19 52.99 3.76 -5.16
C LEU A 19 52.67 4.90 -4.18
N LEU A 20 51.99 5.93 -4.68
CA LEU A 20 51.05 6.69 -3.87
C LEU A 20 49.67 6.09 -4.13
N ALA A 21 49.43 4.93 -3.53
CA ALA A 21 48.08 4.57 -3.13
C ALA A 21 47.71 5.58 -2.03
N ALA A 22 47.23 6.76 -2.45
CA ALA A 22 46.37 7.56 -1.61
C ALA A 22 45.23 6.62 -1.26
N ALA A 23 45.27 6.12 -0.02
CA ALA A 23 44.16 5.45 0.62
C ALA A 23 43.01 6.44 0.62
N LEU A 24 42.23 6.43 -0.46
CA LEU A 24 40.81 6.67 -0.36
C LEU A 24 40.38 5.85 0.86
N PRO A 25 39.70 6.44 1.86
CA PRO A 25 38.92 5.58 2.69
C PRO A 25 37.96 4.91 1.71
N ALA A 26 38.19 3.63 1.46
CA ALA A 26 37.11 2.68 1.39
C ALA A 26 36.39 2.76 2.75
N ALA A 27 35.76 3.91 3.03
CA ALA A 27 34.41 3.90 3.51
C ALA A 27 33.70 3.12 2.43
N ALA A 28 33.70 1.80 2.61
CA ALA A 28 32.62 1.00 2.14
C ALA A 28 31.39 1.86 2.37
N GLN A 29 30.70 2.26 1.30
CA GLN A 29 29.26 2.29 1.39
C GLN A 29 28.85 0.87 1.81
N ALA A 30 29.02 0.55 3.10
CA ALA A 30 28.13 -0.33 3.79
C ALA A 30 26.79 0.35 3.49
N ALA A 31 26.08 -0.20 2.51
CA ALA A 31 24.72 0.21 2.22
C ALA A 31 24.09 0.39 3.59
N VAL A 32 23.61 1.59 3.90
CA VAL A 32 22.88 1.83 5.14
C VAL A 32 21.74 0.83 5.09
N GLN A 33 21.90 -0.27 5.83
CA GLN A 33 20.97 -1.38 5.75
C GLN A 33 19.77 -0.95 6.57
N SER A 34 18.78 -0.39 5.88
CA SER A 34 17.45 -0.23 6.44
C SER A 34 17.00 -1.56 7.04
N LEU A 35 16.43 -1.54 8.24
CA LEU A 35 15.84 -2.70 8.89
C LEU A 35 14.34 -2.47 9.07
N ALA A 36 13.57 -3.48 8.69
CA ALA A 36 12.12 -3.54 8.85
C ALA A 36 11.75 -4.09 10.24
N CYS A 37 11.11 -3.26 11.04
CA CYS A 37 10.46 -3.61 12.29
C CYS A 37 8.97 -3.84 12.01
N GLY A 38 8.57 -5.11 11.92
CA GLY A 38 7.20 -5.51 11.60
C GLY A 38 6.43 -6.04 12.81
N LEU A 39 5.13 -5.76 12.82
CA LEU A 39 4.15 -6.40 13.68
C LEU A 39 3.04 -6.98 12.81
N TRP A 40 2.78 -8.27 13.00
CA TRP A 40 1.65 -8.96 12.42
C TRP A 40 0.77 -9.48 13.55
N SER A 41 -0.53 -9.20 13.49
CA SER A 41 -1.49 -9.73 14.46
C SER A 41 -2.79 -10.13 13.80
N GLU A 42 -3.24 -11.35 14.09
CA GLU A 42 -4.52 -11.86 13.64
C GLU A 42 -5.64 -11.48 14.62
N GLU A 43 -6.77 -11.06 14.08
CA GLU A 43 -8.04 -10.85 14.77
C GLU A 43 -9.10 -11.79 14.17
N ALA A 44 -10.23 -11.93 14.85
CA ALA A 44 -11.28 -12.86 14.41
C ALA A 44 -11.76 -12.60 12.95
N ASP A 45 -11.75 -11.33 12.52
CA ASP A 45 -12.30 -10.83 11.26
C ASP A 45 -11.25 -10.32 10.26
N GLY A 46 -9.96 -10.37 10.60
CA GLY A 46 -8.91 -9.84 9.74
C GLY A 46 -7.52 -9.87 10.36
N THR A 47 -6.58 -9.18 9.74
CA THR A 47 -5.18 -9.12 10.17
C THR A 47 -4.67 -7.69 10.13
N TRP A 48 -3.85 -7.34 11.11
CA TRP A 48 -3.01 -6.15 11.05
C TRP A 48 -1.61 -6.48 10.55
N ASP A 49 -1.09 -5.59 9.72
CA ASP A 49 0.32 -5.44 9.40
C ASP A 49 0.72 -4.00 9.75
N ALA A 50 1.68 -3.83 10.66
CA ALA A 50 2.25 -2.55 10.99
C ALA A 50 3.76 -2.60 10.80
N LEU A 51 4.30 -1.62 10.09
CA LEU A 51 5.67 -1.63 9.62
C LEU A 51 6.36 -0.29 9.87
N ARG A 52 7.57 -0.35 10.41
CA ARG A 52 8.50 0.77 10.53
C ARG A 52 9.86 0.37 9.97
N TYR A 53 10.52 1.31 9.30
CA TYR A 53 11.92 1.15 8.91
C TYR A 53 12.84 1.99 9.79
N VAL A 54 13.96 1.40 10.18
CA VAL A 54 15.01 2.05 10.97
C VAL A 54 16.37 1.83 10.35
N ASP A 55 17.27 2.77 10.59
CA ASP A 55 18.65 2.74 10.15
C ASP A 55 19.41 1.64 10.89
N GLY A 56 20.00 0.71 10.13
CA GLY A 56 20.67 -0.46 10.71
C GLY A 56 21.95 -0.14 11.50
N ALA A 57 22.50 1.07 11.39
CA ALA A 57 23.66 1.48 12.17
C ALA A 57 23.25 2.18 13.48
N THR A 58 22.27 3.08 13.39
CA THR A 58 21.90 4.05 14.44
C THR A 58 20.58 3.72 15.13
N GLY A 59 19.70 2.92 14.50
CA GLY A 59 18.33 2.67 14.94
C GLY A 59 17.38 3.85 14.72
N ALA A 60 17.82 4.91 14.06
CA ALA A 60 16.99 6.08 13.77
C ALA A 60 15.86 5.70 12.80
N THR A 61 14.65 6.23 13.00
CA THR A 61 13.53 5.98 12.07
C THR A 61 13.83 6.60 10.70
N GLU A 62 13.89 5.78 9.65
CA GLU A 62 14.25 6.22 8.30
C GLU A 62 13.04 6.65 7.46
N SER A 63 11.89 6.03 7.71
CA SER A 63 10.74 6.11 6.82
C SER A 63 9.41 6.25 7.54
N ARG A 64 8.35 6.24 6.76
CA ARG A 64 6.99 6.49 7.20
C ARG A 64 6.38 5.19 7.71
N ASP A 65 5.96 5.13 8.97
CA ASP A 65 5.23 3.96 9.47
C ASP A 65 4.00 3.71 8.60
N THR A 66 3.73 2.45 8.32
CA THR A 66 2.52 2.02 7.61
C THR A 66 1.72 1.10 8.52
N TYR A 67 0.42 1.35 8.60
CA TYR A 67 -0.54 0.54 9.33
C TYR A 67 -1.59 0.07 8.34
N GLN A 68 -1.71 -1.24 8.17
CA GLN A 68 -2.68 -1.86 7.31
C GLN A 68 -3.52 -2.86 8.10
N TRP A 69 -4.83 -2.70 8.06
CA TRP A 69 -5.76 -3.75 8.45
C TRP A 69 -6.37 -4.35 7.19
N THR A 70 -6.47 -5.68 7.12
CA THR A 70 -7.07 -6.40 5.99
C THR A 70 -8.12 -7.38 6.51
N SER A 71 -9.34 -7.32 5.97
CA SER A 71 -10.42 -8.24 6.33
C SER A 71 -10.12 -9.65 5.85
N LYS A 72 -10.76 -10.63 6.47
CA LYS A 72 -10.92 -11.95 5.85
C LYS A 72 -11.65 -11.80 4.52
N GLN A 73 -11.29 -12.66 3.56
CA GLN A 73 -11.99 -12.74 2.30
C GLN A 73 -13.35 -13.41 2.48
N VAL A 74 -14.38 -12.85 1.86
CA VAL A 74 -15.73 -13.41 1.81
C VAL A 74 -16.05 -13.79 0.37
N SER A 75 -16.62 -14.99 0.18
CA SER A 75 -17.10 -15.38 -1.15
C SER A 75 -18.44 -14.71 -1.44
N PHE A 76 -18.63 -14.27 -2.68
CA PHE A 76 -19.92 -13.76 -3.18
C PHE A 76 -20.38 -14.47 -4.46
N GLY A 77 -19.72 -15.58 -4.81
CA GLY A 77 -20.00 -16.38 -5.99
C GLY A 77 -18.90 -17.39 -6.25
N THR A 78 -19.14 -18.32 -7.17
CA THR A 78 -18.15 -19.32 -7.58
C THR A 78 -16.89 -18.64 -8.09
N GLY A 79 -15.74 -18.95 -7.46
CA GLY A 79 -14.46 -18.34 -7.78
C GLY A 79 -14.38 -16.83 -7.54
N ALA A 80 -15.35 -16.22 -6.86
CA ALA A 80 -15.38 -14.78 -6.63
C ALA A 80 -15.31 -14.45 -5.13
N SER A 81 -14.34 -13.63 -4.74
CA SER A 81 -14.14 -13.21 -3.36
C SER A 81 -13.87 -11.72 -3.21
N PHE A 82 -14.29 -11.19 -2.06
CA PHE A 82 -14.18 -9.78 -1.69
C PHE A 82 -13.44 -9.67 -0.35
N SER A 83 -12.53 -8.71 -0.25
CA SER A 83 -11.96 -8.25 1.01
C SER A 83 -11.88 -6.73 1.01
N TRP A 84 -11.76 -6.13 2.19
CA TRP A 84 -11.50 -4.71 2.33
C TRP A 84 -10.33 -4.47 3.27
N ASN A 85 -9.66 -3.35 3.10
CA ASN A 85 -8.52 -2.97 3.91
C ASN A 85 -8.59 -1.49 4.31
N LEU A 86 -7.88 -1.16 5.38
CA LEU A 86 -7.61 0.21 5.81
C LEU A 86 -6.12 0.41 5.76
N ILE A 87 -5.65 1.41 5.01
CA ILE A 87 -4.24 1.73 4.87
C ILE A 87 -4.02 3.14 5.39
N TYR A 88 -3.11 3.27 6.35
CA TYR A 88 -2.72 4.56 6.91
C TYR A 88 -1.21 4.69 6.98
N HIS A 89 -0.71 5.81 6.46
CA HIS A 89 0.70 6.16 6.56
C HIS A 89 0.90 7.27 7.60
N TRP A 90 1.64 6.98 8.66
CA TRP A 90 1.88 7.93 9.76
C TRP A 90 2.64 9.15 9.29
N PRO A 91 2.23 10.40 9.55
CA PRO A 91 2.95 11.56 9.04
C PRO A 91 4.36 11.66 9.63
N ARG A 92 5.35 12.06 8.82
CA ARG A 92 6.71 12.37 9.30
C ARG A 92 6.75 13.60 10.20
N ASP A 93 5.85 14.54 9.94
CA ASP A 93 5.73 15.81 10.64
C ASP A 93 5.11 15.63 12.03
N ALA A 94 5.93 15.85 13.07
CA ALA A 94 5.57 15.71 14.48
C ALA A 94 4.31 16.51 14.87
N THR A 95 4.03 17.64 14.22
CA THR A 95 2.85 18.46 14.53
C THR A 95 1.54 17.76 14.14
N ARG A 96 1.60 16.87 13.15
CA ARG A 96 0.48 16.05 12.66
C ARG A 96 0.39 14.67 13.34
N GLN A 97 1.36 14.31 14.17
CA GLN A 97 1.43 13.01 14.87
C GLN A 97 0.58 12.96 16.15
N LYS A 98 -0.63 13.53 16.14
CA LYS A 98 -1.49 13.60 17.33
C LYS A 98 -2.63 12.59 17.31
N THR A 99 -3.27 12.43 16.16
CA THR A 99 -4.42 11.56 15.93
C THR A 99 -4.32 10.94 14.54
N VAL A 100 -5.06 9.86 14.29
CA VAL A 100 -5.26 9.35 12.94
C VAL A 100 -6.46 10.07 12.33
N PRO A 101 -6.26 11.06 11.44
CA PRO A 101 -7.40 11.70 10.80
C PRO A 101 -7.99 10.76 9.75
N GLU A 102 -9.30 10.49 9.83
CA GLU A 102 -10.00 9.54 8.95
C GLU A 102 -9.79 9.87 7.45
N ARG A 103 -9.68 11.15 7.09
CA ARG A 103 -9.40 11.59 5.71
C ARG A 103 -8.07 11.11 5.12
N ASP A 104 -7.09 10.81 5.97
CA ASP A 104 -5.77 10.33 5.53
C ASP A 104 -5.72 8.79 5.50
N VAL A 105 -6.81 8.11 5.86
CA VAL A 105 -6.94 6.65 5.83
C VAL A 105 -7.63 6.25 4.53
N VAL A 106 -6.99 5.35 3.79
CA VAL A 106 -7.54 4.78 2.56
C VAL A 106 -8.32 3.51 2.89
N VAL A 107 -9.56 3.44 2.42
CA VAL A 107 -10.37 2.21 2.38
C VAL A 107 -10.13 1.56 1.02
N GLY A 108 -9.44 0.42 1.01
CA GLY A 108 -9.34 -0.42 -0.18
C GLY A 108 -10.46 -1.45 -0.21
N MET A 109 -11.12 -1.58 -1.35
CA MET A 109 -12.04 -2.67 -1.67
C MET A 109 -11.40 -3.54 -2.74
N GLU A 110 -11.23 -4.82 -2.45
CA GLU A 110 -10.50 -5.76 -3.28
C GLU A 110 -11.38 -6.92 -3.69
N PHE A 111 -11.36 -7.24 -4.98
CA PHE A 111 -12.17 -8.28 -5.58
C PHE A 111 -11.27 -9.24 -6.33
N ARG A 112 -11.47 -10.54 -6.14
CA ARG A 112 -10.76 -11.59 -6.86
C ARG A 112 -11.74 -12.47 -7.60
N PHE A 113 -11.38 -12.83 -8.82
CA PHE A 113 -12.12 -13.73 -9.68
C PHE A 113 -11.17 -14.80 -10.21
N ASN A 114 -11.29 -16.02 -9.69
CA ASN A 114 -10.47 -17.16 -10.03
C ASN A 114 -10.99 -17.83 -11.31
N ALA A 115 -10.23 -17.70 -12.41
CA ALA A 115 -10.65 -18.23 -13.71
C ALA A 115 -10.82 -19.76 -13.71
N LYS A 116 -10.00 -20.49 -12.93
CA LYS A 116 -10.07 -21.94 -12.82
C LYS A 116 -11.33 -22.41 -12.11
N GLU A 117 -11.69 -21.76 -11.01
CA GLU A 117 -12.91 -22.07 -10.26
C GLU A 117 -14.18 -21.69 -11.04
N ILE A 118 -14.11 -20.60 -11.80
CA ILE A 118 -15.20 -20.15 -12.68
C ILE A 118 -15.34 -21.06 -13.91
N GLY A 119 -14.29 -21.78 -14.30
CA GLY A 119 -14.31 -22.75 -15.40
C GLY A 119 -14.24 -22.14 -16.80
N GLN A 120 -14.00 -20.83 -16.91
CA GLN A 120 -13.81 -20.15 -18.20
C GLN A 120 -12.83 -18.98 -18.06
N PRO A 121 -12.09 -18.64 -19.14
CA PRO A 121 -11.24 -17.47 -19.16
C PRO A 121 -12.05 -16.19 -18.91
N LEU A 122 -11.56 -15.34 -18.02
CA LEU A 122 -12.21 -14.06 -17.73
C LEU A 122 -11.83 -13.03 -18.79
N LYS A 123 -12.80 -12.20 -19.19
CA LYS A 123 -12.60 -11.06 -20.10
C LYS A 123 -12.33 -9.80 -19.29
N ASP A 124 -11.60 -8.87 -19.90
CA ASP A 124 -11.44 -7.54 -19.31
C ASP A 124 -12.82 -6.88 -19.14
N PRO A 125 -13.22 -6.49 -17.92
CA PRO A 125 -14.51 -5.86 -17.68
C PRO A 125 -14.59 -4.42 -18.23
N GLY A 126 -13.48 -3.83 -18.66
CA GLY A 126 -13.42 -2.46 -19.18
C GLY A 126 -13.71 -1.41 -18.11
N HIS A 127 -14.34 -0.31 -18.51
CA HIS A 127 -14.70 0.74 -17.56
C HIS A 127 -15.90 0.32 -16.71
N THR A 128 -15.62 0.01 -15.44
CA THR A 128 -16.63 -0.27 -14.43
C THR A 128 -16.44 0.65 -13.22
N TRP A 129 -17.52 0.82 -12.46
CA TRP A 129 -17.54 1.61 -11.25
C TRP A 129 -18.02 0.78 -10.07
N ILE A 130 -17.49 1.08 -8.89
CA ILE A 130 -18.08 0.63 -7.63
C ILE A 130 -19.12 1.66 -7.20
N HIS A 131 -20.30 1.20 -6.83
CA HIS A 131 -21.37 2.01 -6.25
C HIS A 131 -21.66 1.52 -4.84
N LEU A 132 -21.58 2.41 -3.86
CA LEU A 132 -21.96 2.18 -2.47
C LEU A 132 -23.32 2.82 -2.20
N TYR A 133 -24.27 2.01 -1.76
CA TYR A 133 -25.64 2.41 -1.47
C TYR A 133 -25.91 2.35 0.03
N ARG A 134 -26.68 3.33 0.53
CA ARG A 134 -27.14 3.41 1.93
C ARG A 134 -28.28 2.44 2.22
N PHE A 135 -28.04 1.15 2.02
CA PHE A 135 -29.00 0.07 2.24
C PHE A 135 -28.29 -1.12 2.89
N ALA A 136 -29.05 -1.99 3.57
CA ALA A 136 -28.50 -3.15 4.27
C ALA A 136 -28.56 -4.44 3.43
N ASP A 137 -29.50 -4.55 2.49
CA ASP A 137 -29.75 -5.77 1.71
C ASP A 137 -28.97 -5.76 0.37
N PRO A 138 -27.96 -6.64 0.18
CA PRO A 138 -27.22 -6.73 -1.09
C PRO A 138 -28.05 -7.22 -2.28
N ALA A 139 -29.18 -7.89 -2.03
CA ALA A 139 -30.10 -8.34 -3.08
C ALA A 139 -31.04 -7.21 -3.56
N ARG A 140 -30.98 -6.04 -2.92
CA ARG A 140 -31.79 -4.88 -3.30
C ARG A 140 -31.49 -4.47 -4.74
N ARG A 141 -32.55 -4.31 -5.53
CA ARG A 141 -32.47 -3.71 -6.86
C ARG A 141 -32.45 -2.19 -6.73
N PHE A 142 -31.44 -1.55 -7.32
CA PHE A 142 -31.32 -0.10 -7.38
C PHE A 142 -31.66 0.42 -8.77
N SER A 143 -32.54 1.42 -8.80
CA SER A 143 -32.89 2.14 -10.02
C SER A 143 -31.84 3.19 -10.36
N VAL A 144 -31.94 3.78 -11.56
CA VAL A 144 -31.10 4.91 -12.01
C VAL A 144 -31.22 6.16 -11.13
N HIS A 145 -32.27 6.27 -10.32
CA HIS A 145 -32.47 7.40 -9.39
C HIS A 145 -31.89 7.13 -7.99
N SER A 146 -31.31 5.95 -7.76
CA SER A 146 -30.73 5.61 -6.47
C SER A 146 -29.40 6.34 -6.28
N THR A 147 -29.29 7.13 -5.22
CA THR A 147 -28.04 7.82 -4.87
C THR A 147 -27.00 6.83 -4.33
N SER A 148 -25.79 6.88 -4.89
CA SER A 148 -24.64 6.11 -4.42
C SER A 148 -23.40 6.99 -4.26
N LEU A 149 -22.52 6.60 -3.37
CA LEU A 149 -21.11 7.00 -3.42
C LEU A 149 -20.43 6.12 -4.47
N THR A 150 -19.79 6.74 -5.46
CA THR A 150 -19.27 6.04 -6.63
C THR A 150 -17.78 6.25 -6.78
N ASN A 151 -17.06 5.23 -7.24
CA ASN A 151 -15.65 5.35 -7.61
C ASN A 151 -15.31 4.43 -8.79
N THR A 152 -14.19 4.67 -9.47
CA THR A 152 -13.70 3.80 -10.55
C THR A 152 -13.11 2.52 -10.00
N MET A 153 -13.26 1.44 -10.77
CA MET A 153 -12.56 0.18 -10.51
C MET A 153 -11.26 0.12 -11.32
N ASP A 154 -10.17 -0.21 -10.66
CA ASP A 154 -8.91 -0.60 -11.27
C ASP A 154 -8.91 -2.11 -11.46
N TRP A 155 -8.62 -2.58 -12.68
CA TRP A 155 -8.55 -4.02 -12.98
C TRP A 155 -7.15 -4.45 -13.35
N THR A 156 -6.78 -5.65 -12.92
CA THR A 156 -5.50 -6.27 -13.26
C THR A 156 -5.74 -7.74 -13.57
N ARG A 157 -5.26 -8.18 -14.74
CA ARG A 157 -5.24 -9.60 -15.11
C ARG A 157 -4.00 -10.26 -14.50
N LEU A 158 -4.22 -11.39 -13.83
CA LEU A 158 -3.16 -12.21 -13.26
C LEU A 158 -2.66 -13.23 -14.29
N GLN A 159 -1.45 -13.76 -14.05
CA GLN A 159 -0.79 -14.69 -14.99
C GLN A 159 -1.56 -15.99 -15.22
N ASP A 160 -2.34 -16.43 -14.23
CA ASP A 160 -3.20 -17.61 -14.28
C ASP A 160 -4.54 -17.36 -15.02
N GLY A 161 -4.73 -16.16 -15.57
CA GLY A 161 -5.96 -15.74 -16.24
C GLY A 161 -7.06 -15.23 -15.29
N SER A 162 -6.83 -15.27 -13.97
CA SER A 162 -7.70 -14.67 -12.96
C SER A 162 -7.72 -13.14 -13.08
N LEU A 163 -8.75 -12.51 -12.50
CA LEU A 163 -8.86 -11.06 -12.44
C LEU A 163 -8.82 -10.57 -10.99
N TYR A 164 -8.12 -9.47 -10.79
CA TYR A 164 -8.14 -8.68 -9.56
C TYR A 164 -8.74 -7.31 -9.86
N GLY A 165 -9.73 -6.91 -9.08
CA GLY A 165 -10.36 -5.60 -9.13
C GLY A 165 -10.13 -4.84 -7.83
N ARG A 166 -9.93 -3.53 -7.91
CA ARG A 166 -9.71 -2.68 -6.74
C ARG A 166 -10.43 -1.34 -6.87
N ALA A 167 -11.00 -0.86 -5.77
CA ALA A 167 -11.42 0.53 -5.63
C ALA A 167 -10.84 1.13 -4.34
N LEU A 168 -10.45 2.40 -4.39
CA LEU A 168 -9.82 3.10 -3.28
C LEU A 168 -10.64 4.32 -2.89
N LEU A 169 -11.17 4.36 -1.67
CA LEU A 169 -11.95 5.47 -1.13
C LEU A 169 -11.24 6.07 0.08
N SER A 170 -11.56 7.30 0.44
CA SER A 170 -11.13 7.84 1.74
C SER A 170 -12.10 7.40 2.84
N LEU A 171 -11.58 7.09 4.03
CA LEU A 171 -12.41 6.61 5.14
C LEU A 171 -13.41 7.67 5.62
N ASP A 172 -13.02 8.95 5.62
CA ASP A 172 -13.94 10.04 5.96
C ASP A 172 -15.17 10.08 5.04
N THR A 173 -14.98 9.90 3.73
CA THR A 173 -16.07 9.87 2.75
C THR A 173 -16.97 8.66 2.97
N VAL A 174 -16.39 7.48 3.20
CA VAL A 174 -17.15 6.25 3.47
C VAL A 174 -17.95 6.37 4.76
N LEU A 175 -17.35 6.89 5.84
CA LEU A 175 -18.02 7.05 7.13
C LEU A 175 -19.10 8.14 7.07
N ALA A 176 -18.83 9.27 6.42
CA ALA A 176 -19.83 10.32 6.21
C ALA A 176 -21.02 9.79 5.42
N PHE A 177 -20.76 9.12 4.29
CA PHE A 177 -21.81 8.51 3.46
C PHE A 177 -22.48 7.30 4.13
N GLY A 178 -21.81 6.62 5.06
CA GLY A 178 -22.30 5.48 5.82
C GLY A 178 -22.86 5.83 7.21
N THR A 179 -23.01 7.11 7.54
CA THR A 179 -23.44 7.54 8.88
C THR A 179 -24.71 6.83 9.33
N ASN A 180 -24.69 6.29 10.57
CA ASN A 180 -25.75 5.51 11.21
C ASN A 180 -26.11 4.19 10.51
N LEU A 181 -25.20 3.61 9.73
CA LEU A 181 -25.36 2.30 9.11
C LEU A 181 -24.29 1.34 9.61
N ASP A 182 -24.63 0.06 9.69
CA ASP A 182 -23.66 -1.00 9.93
C ASP A 182 -22.85 -1.34 8.68
N ALA A 183 -23.51 -1.30 7.52
CA ALA A 183 -22.90 -1.60 6.25
C ALA A 183 -23.46 -0.73 5.12
N LEU A 184 -22.67 -0.61 4.05
CA LEU A 184 -23.10 -0.10 2.76
C LEU A 184 -23.19 -1.28 1.78
N VAL A 185 -24.26 -1.34 1.00
CA VAL A 185 -24.34 -2.30 -0.11
C VAL A 185 -23.46 -1.80 -1.24
N TRP A 186 -22.55 -2.63 -1.72
CA TRP A 186 -21.74 -2.33 -2.87
C TRP A 186 -22.27 -3.03 -4.12
N ASN A 187 -22.18 -2.38 -5.28
CA ASN A 187 -22.43 -2.97 -6.60
C ASN A 187 -21.26 -2.62 -7.53
N ILE A 188 -20.75 -3.61 -8.26
CA ILE A 188 -19.89 -3.34 -9.42
C ILE A 188 -20.81 -3.18 -10.63
N ARG A 189 -20.72 -2.02 -11.29
CA ARG A 189 -21.57 -1.68 -12.45
C ARG A 189 -20.72 -1.36 -13.66
N ARG A 190 -21.17 -1.85 -14.82
CA ARG A 190 -20.68 -1.37 -16.12
C ARG A 190 -21.28 -0.01 -16.45
N GLY A 191 -20.65 0.66 -17.42
CA GLY A 191 -21.17 1.90 -17.98
C GLY A 191 -22.59 1.72 -18.53
N PRO A 192 -23.34 2.83 -18.66
CA PRO A 192 -24.69 2.77 -19.20
C PRO A 192 -24.69 2.17 -20.60
N ASP A 193 -25.68 1.33 -20.87
CA ASP A 193 -25.97 0.86 -22.23
C ASP A 193 -26.49 2.01 -23.11
N PRO A 194 -26.75 1.79 -24.43
CA PRO A 194 -27.28 2.83 -25.30
C PRO A 194 -28.62 3.44 -24.87
N LEU A 195 -29.33 2.80 -23.93
CA LEU A 195 -30.58 3.28 -23.35
C LEU A 195 -30.37 3.97 -21.99
N GLY A 196 -29.13 4.14 -21.55
CA GLY A 196 -28.79 4.77 -20.29
C GLY A 196 -28.87 3.84 -19.06
N VAL A 197 -29.08 2.53 -19.26
CA VAL A 197 -29.28 1.58 -18.16
C VAL A 197 -27.94 1.06 -17.67
N THR A 198 -27.70 1.14 -16.35
CA THR A 198 -26.57 0.47 -15.69
C THR A 198 -27.05 -0.79 -15.01
N GLN A 199 -26.38 -1.91 -15.27
CA GLN A 199 -26.68 -3.19 -14.61
C GLN A 199 -25.63 -3.48 -13.54
N SER A 200 -26.10 -4.08 -12.44
CA SER A 200 -25.22 -4.61 -11.40
C SER A 200 -24.71 -5.96 -11.85
N GLU A 201 -23.39 -6.10 -11.94
CA GLU A 201 -22.73 -7.37 -12.27
C GLU A 201 -22.55 -8.22 -11.02
N PHE A 202 -22.13 -7.58 -9.93
CA PHE A 202 -21.86 -8.20 -8.64
C PHE A 202 -22.31 -7.27 -7.52
N ALA A 203 -22.70 -7.86 -6.39
CA ALA A 203 -23.13 -7.12 -5.22
C ALA A 203 -22.68 -7.79 -3.92
N GLY A 204 -22.58 -6.99 -2.87
CA GLY A 204 -22.27 -7.45 -1.52
C GLY A 204 -22.38 -6.33 -0.50
N ALA A 205 -21.77 -6.50 0.66
CA ALA A 205 -21.79 -5.52 1.75
C ALA A 205 -20.38 -5.11 2.18
N LEU A 206 -20.21 -3.83 2.48
CA LEU A 206 -19.02 -3.23 3.08
C LEU A 206 -19.36 -2.83 4.53
N PRO A 207 -18.77 -3.46 5.56
CA PRO A 207 -19.11 -3.19 6.96
C PRO A 207 -18.44 -1.88 7.43
N VAL A 208 -19.21 -0.79 7.44
CA VAL A 208 -18.69 0.55 7.76
C VAL A 208 -18.59 0.82 9.26
N SER A 209 -19.46 0.23 10.08
CA SER A 209 -19.44 0.45 11.55
C SER A 209 -18.17 -0.11 12.21
N ALA A 210 -17.56 -1.15 11.62
CA ALA A 210 -16.33 -1.74 12.12
C ALA A 210 -15.08 -0.87 11.85
N MET A 211 -15.08 -0.03 10.81
CA MET A 211 -13.87 0.62 10.30
C MET A 211 -13.24 1.59 11.31
N ARG A 212 -14.05 2.42 11.97
CA ARG A 212 -13.57 3.36 12.99
C ARG A 212 -12.94 2.62 14.18
N GLY A 213 -13.53 1.50 14.57
CA GLY A 213 -13.01 0.64 15.63
C GLY A 213 -11.61 0.09 15.31
N LYS A 214 -11.36 -0.28 14.04
CA LYS A 214 -10.03 -0.71 13.61
C LYS A 214 -9.01 0.42 13.74
N MET A 215 -9.31 1.62 13.27
CA MET A 215 -8.35 2.74 13.33
C MET A 215 -7.98 3.16 14.77
N ALA A 216 -8.84 2.89 15.75
CA ALA A 216 -8.54 3.13 17.16
C ALA A 216 -7.37 2.28 17.70
N ARG A 217 -6.96 1.22 16.99
CA ARG A 217 -5.83 0.34 17.34
C ARG A 217 -4.46 0.95 17.00
N VAL A 218 -4.38 1.88 16.05
CA VAL A 218 -3.11 2.43 15.54
C VAL A 218 -2.20 2.99 16.63
N PRO A 219 -2.68 3.77 17.64
CA PRO A 219 -1.81 4.23 18.72
C PRO A 219 -1.12 3.10 19.49
N GLN A 220 -1.81 1.97 19.71
CA GLN A 220 -1.25 0.81 20.41
C GLN A 220 -0.20 0.10 19.56
N LEU A 221 -0.45 -0.06 18.26
CA LEU A 221 0.51 -0.61 17.30
C LEU A 221 1.79 0.25 17.23
N ARG A 222 1.64 1.58 17.26
CA ARG A 222 2.77 2.51 17.28
C ARG A 222 3.67 2.30 18.49
N VAL A 223 3.11 2.22 19.69
CA VAL A 223 3.89 1.95 20.91
C VAL A 223 4.63 0.62 20.83
N ALA A 224 4.00 -0.41 20.24
CA ALA A 224 4.65 -1.69 20.04
C ALA A 224 5.80 -1.62 19.01
N LEU A 225 5.65 -0.84 17.93
CA LEU A 225 6.73 -0.57 16.98
C LEU A 225 7.87 0.23 17.62
N ASP A 226 7.57 1.22 18.48
CA ASP A 226 8.58 1.98 19.22
C ASP A 226 9.46 1.04 20.08
N ARG A 227 8.85 0.05 20.75
CA ARG A 227 9.58 -0.96 21.55
C ARG A 227 10.46 -1.87 20.69
N LYS A 228 9.99 -2.28 19.51
CA LYS A 228 10.79 -3.09 18.56
C LYS A 228 11.97 -2.27 18.01
N ALA A 229 11.72 -1.02 17.63
CA ALA A 229 12.75 -0.12 17.13
C ALA A 229 13.84 0.15 18.18
N ALA A 230 13.49 0.24 19.46
CA ALA A 230 14.48 0.38 20.53
C ALA A 230 15.44 -0.83 20.62
N ASN A 231 15.02 -2.02 20.16
CA ASN A 231 15.80 -3.25 20.13
C ASN A 231 16.11 -3.69 18.69
N PHE A 232 16.30 -2.73 17.77
CA PHE A 232 16.28 -3.00 16.33
C PHE A 232 17.24 -4.07 15.83
N ARG A 233 18.41 -4.23 16.49
CA ARG A 233 19.42 -5.22 16.10
C ARG A 233 18.94 -6.66 16.23
N SER A 234 18.04 -6.93 17.17
CA SER A 234 17.50 -8.27 17.42
C SER A 234 16.07 -8.44 16.89
N GLU A 235 15.30 -7.36 16.84
CA GLU A 235 13.86 -7.39 16.56
C GLU A 235 13.51 -7.03 15.11
N CYS A 236 14.40 -6.32 14.41
CA CYS A 236 14.16 -5.84 13.04
C CYS A 236 15.06 -6.58 12.05
N LYS A 237 14.55 -6.80 10.85
CA LYS A 237 15.19 -7.65 9.84
C LYS A 237 15.47 -6.85 8.59
N ALA A 238 16.48 -7.25 7.82
CA ALA A 238 16.68 -6.70 6.48
C ALA A 238 15.37 -6.87 5.67
N PRO A 239 14.92 -5.84 4.95
CA PRO A 239 13.75 -5.92 4.10
C PRO A 239 13.92 -7.07 3.11
N ILE A 240 12.89 -7.91 2.99
CA ILE A 240 12.87 -8.92 1.94
C ILE A 240 12.65 -8.15 0.63
N MET A 241 13.75 -7.89 -0.09
CA MET A 241 13.69 -7.41 -1.47
C MET A 241 13.08 -8.55 -2.30
N MET A 242 11.79 -8.50 -2.57
CA MET A 242 11.22 -9.33 -3.62
C MET A 242 11.80 -8.81 -4.93
N GLY A 243 12.72 -9.57 -5.52
CA GLY A 243 13.32 -9.25 -6.81
C GLY A 243 12.22 -8.97 -7.83
N GLN A 244 12.37 -7.86 -8.55
CA GLN A 244 11.53 -7.49 -9.69
C GLN A 244 11.60 -8.55 -10.80
#